data_AF-A0A7C6FW67-F1
#
_entry.id   AF-A0A7C6FW67-F1
#
_cell.length_a   1.000
_cell.length_b   1.000
_cell.length_c   1.000
_cell.angle_alpha   90.00
_cell.angle_beta   90.00
_cell.angle_gamma   90.00
#
_symmetry.space_group_name_H-M   'P 1'
#
loop_
_entity.id
_entity.type
_entity.pdbx_description
1 polymer ?
#
loop_
_entity_poly.entity_id
_entity_poly.type
_entity_poly.pdbx_seq_one_letter_code
_entity_poly.pdbx_strand_id
1 'polypeptide(L)'
;MGVMVTVLVRMPEFWIFIAALCVSCVVLAVFLWRMEWELMKTRAPVKKKGSGDKPGEGAAACLTEMGFDYDSSQDILVSRKDAWQRRYGYCRLYDEAAAPCGMILHCEPVAFEFEGRHWLLALWKGQYGLSVGAEMGLYYTDRPDVSVSDLYTGPYYACVPEEEWPVMMMTLFHRDSALFTLEERHWWLAGHRPGLYAPPEDMALRGSVTFKSVEMAQAVYNALFNVGYTPWEIGRVDETVFVTFTRPHTTQPDTQKGLFAWMTRIKLRRAARLYARAVRNLSGMEEVLGHLQAKAPKLYAALHRSIRGRGLLTAHGPLRNLNVK
;
A
#
# COMPACT_ATOMS: atom_id res chain seq x y z
N MET A 1 -46.53 -11.89 -9.98
CA MET A 1 -45.33 -12.34 -9.22
C MET A 1 -45.61 -13.48 -8.23
N GLY A 2 -46.74 -13.54 -7.51
CA GLY A 2 -46.99 -14.58 -6.50
C GLY A 2 -47.11 -16.03 -7.00
N VAL A 3 -47.67 -16.26 -8.20
CA VAL A 3 -47.87 -17.62 -8.77
C VAL A 3 -46.55 -18.23 -9.27
N MET A 4 -45.65 -17.41 -9.81
CA MET A 4 -44.37 -17.88 -10.34
C MET A 4 -43.41 -18.32 -9.22
N VAL A 5 -43.43 -17.62 -8.08
CA VAL A 5 -42.64 -17.97 -6.88
C VAL A 5 -43.16 -19.25 -6.22
N THR A 6 -44.48 -19.47 -6.20
CA THR A 6 -45.06 -20.70 -5.63
C THR A 6 -44.81 -21.94 -6.48
N VAL A 7 -44.72 -21.79 -7.81
CA VAL A 7 -44.35 -22.90 -8.72
C VAL A 7 -42.86 -23.25 -8.59
N LEU A 8 -41.97 -22.26 -8.59
CA LEU A 8 -40.52 -22.47 -8.44
C LEU A 8 -40.15 -23.19 -7.13
N VAL A 9 -40.80 -22.85 -6.01
CA VAL A 9 -40.54 -23.47 -4.70
C VAL A 9 -41.02 -24.93 -4.62
N ARG A 10 -41.96 -25.34 -5.49
CA ARG A 10 -42.47 -26.73 -5.55
C ARG A 10 -41.70 -27.64 -6.50
N MET A 11 -40.80 -27.09 -7.30
CA MET A 11 -39.97 -27.86 -8.22
C MET A 11 -38.78 -28.47 -7.49
N PRO A 12 -38.64 -29.81 -7.43
CA PRO A 12 -37.48 -30.47 -6.82
C PRO A 12 -36.15 -30.02 -7.43
N GLU A 13 -36.16 -29.72 -8.74
CA GLU A 13 -35.00 -29.28 -9.51
C GLU A 13 -34.47 -27.93 -9.02
N PHE A 14 -35.35 -27.04 -8.55
CA PHE A 14 -34.96 -25.76 -7.97
C PHE A 14 -34.16 -25.95 -6.67
N TRP A 15 -34.63 -26.85 -5.79
CA TRP A 15 -33.91 -27.16 -4.54
C TRP A 15 -32.62 -27.93 -4.79
N ILE A 16 -32.58 -28.81 -5.80
CA ILE A 16 -31.35 -29.48 -6.24
C ILE A 16 -30.33 -28.45 -6.74
N PHE A 17 -30.77 -27.46 -7.52
CA PHE A 17 -29.90 -26.37 -8.00
C PHE A 17 -29.36 -25.52 -6.85
N ILE A 18 -30.20 -25.13 -5.88
CA ILE A 18 -29.77 -24.38 -4.70
C ILE A 18 -28.78 -25.20 -3.85
N ALA A 19 -29.07 -26.49 -3.63
CA ALA A 19 -28.16 -27.37 -2.90
C ALA A 19 -26.81 -27.53 -3.62
N ALA A 20 -26.82 -27.69 -4.94
CA ALA A 20 -25.60 -27.76 -5.76
C ALA A 20 -24.79 -26.45 -5.70
N LEU A 21 -25.47 -25.29 -5.72
CA LEU A 21 -24.83 -23.98 -5.55
C LEU A 21 -24.20 -23.86 -4.15
N CYS A 22 -24.92 -24.24 -3.09
CA CYS A 22 -24.39 -24.23 -1.72
C CYS A 22 -23.17 -25.15 -1.57
N VAL A 23 -23.23 -26.38 -2.12
CA VAL A 23 -22.10 -27.32 -2.11
C VAL A 23 -20.92 -26.73 -2.88
N SER A 24 -21.16 -26.12 -4.05
CA SER A 24 -20.11 -25.48 -4.86
C SER A 24 -19.45 -24.31 -4.11
N CYS A 25 -20.24 -23.48 -3.41
CA CYS A 25 -19.72 -22.42 -2.55
C CYS A 25 -18.90 -22.97 -1.37
N VAL A 26 -19.33 -24.07 -0.74
CA VAL A 26 -18.58 -24.72 0.35
C VAL A 26 -17.28 -25.34 -0.18
N VAL A 27 -17.31 -26.04 -1.31
CA VAL A 27 -16.12 -26.60 -1.96
C VAL A 27 -15.14 -25.49 -2.34
N LEU A 28 -15.63 -24.39 -2.92
CA LEU A 28 -14.79 -23.23 -3.23
C LEU A 28 -14.22 -22.60 -1.97
N ALA A 29 -15.00 -22.45 -0.89
CA ALA A 29 -14.52 -21.93 0.38
C ALA A 29 -13.44 -22.84 1.00
N VAL A 30 -13.63 -24.15 0.96
CA VAL A 30 -12.65 -25.15 1.41
C VAL A 30 -11.40 -25.12 0.54
N PHE A 31 -11.55 -25.00 -0.78
CA PHE A 31 -10.43 -24.88 -1.72
C PHE A 31 -9.63 -23.60 -1.47
N LEU A 32 -10.30 -22.45 -1.36
CA LEU A 32 -9.66 -21.16 -1.05
C LEU A 32 -9.00 -21.18 0.33
N TRP A 33 -9.63 -21.80 1.33
CA TRP A 33 -9.05 -22.00 2.65
C TRP A 33 -7.82 -22.92 2.61
N ARG A 34 -7.88 -24.03 1.85
CA ARG A 34 -6.77 -24.96 1.67
C ARG A 34 -5.62 -24.31 0.89
N MET A 35 -5.90 -23.53 -0.14
CA MET A 35 -4.91 -22.76 -0.88
C MET A 35 -4.25 -21.72 0.03
N GLU A 36 -5.03 -20.97 0.82
CA GLU A 36 -4.52 -20.04 1.83
C GLU A 36 -3.68 -20.77 2.89
N TRP A 37 -4.09 -21.98 3.30
CA TRP A 37 -3.35 -22.84 4.24
C TRP A 37 -2.01 -23.33 3.67
N GLU A 38 -1.97 -23.78 2.42
CA GLU A 38 -0.73 -24.21 1.77
C GLU A 38 0.22 -23.02 1.49
N LEU A 39 -0.32 -21.87 1.09
CA LEU A 39 0.44 -20.60 1.03
C LEU A 39 0.94 -20.15 2.41
N MET A 40 0.25 -20.54 3.49
CA MET A 40 0.68 -20.28 4.87
C MET A 40 1.73 -21.29 5.37
N LYS A 41 1.78 -22.51 4.82
CA LYS A 41 2.81 -23.52 5.13
C LYS A 41 4.14 -23.25 4.43
N THR A 42 4.12 -22.75 3.21
CA THR A 42 5.35 -22.35 2.48
C THR A 42 5.98 -21.07 3.05
N ARG A 43 5.25 -20.36 3.91
CA ARG A 43 5.78 -19.24 4.69
C ARG A 43 6.59 -19.79 5.87
N ALA A 44 7.91 -19.83 5.68
CA ALA A 44 8.85 -20.17 6.74
C ALA A 44 8.48 -19.44 8.05
N PRO A 45 8.45 -20.14 9.20
CA PRO A 45 8.29 -19.47 10.47
C PRO A 45 9.42 -18.45 10.62
N VAL A 46 9.06 -17.21 10.98
CA VAL A 46 10.06 -16.22 11.42
C VAL A 46 10.81 -16.89 12.57
N LYS A 47 12.12 -17.12 12.38
CA LYS A 47 12.97 -17.68 13.43
C LYS A 47 12.77 -16.84 14.69
N LYS A 48 12.35 -17.47 15.80
CA LYS A 48 12.43 -16.87 17.13
C LYS A 48 13.90 -16.48 17.34
N LYS A 49 14.19 -15.17 17.29
CA LYS A 49 15.44 -14.66 17.87
C LYS A 49 15.29 -14.83 19.38
N GLY A 50 16.31 -15.41 20.01
CA GLY A 50 16.30 -15.77 21.42
C GLY A 50 15.96 -14.59 22.31
N SER A 51 15.17 -14.86 23.34
CA SER A 51 14.84 -13.96 24.44
C SER A 51 16.13 -13.54 25.15
N GLY A 52 16.60 -12.34 24.87
CA GLY A 52 17.78 -11.72 25.49
C GLY A 52 17.84 -10.21 25.26
N ASP A 53 17.13 -9.69 24.27
CA ASP A 53 17.13 -8.26 23.97
C ASP A 53 16.25 -7.49 24.98
N LYS A 54 16.76 -6.34 25.45
CA LYS A 54 16.00 -5.40 26.27
C LYS A 54 14.69 -5.04 25.54
N PRO A 55 13.57 -4.83 26.25
CA PRO A 55 12.25 -4.60 25.64
C PRO A 55 12.23 -3.57 24.49
N GLY A 56 13.06 -2.52 24.57
CA GLY A 56 13.15 -1.45 23.57
C GLY A 56 14.06 -1.70 22.36
N GLU A 57 15.07 -2.56 22.46
CA GLU A 57 15.99 -2.84 21.36
C GLU A 57 15.33 -3.70 20.26
N GLY A 58 14.41 -4.60 20.66
CA GLY A 58 13.69 -5.47 19.73
C GLY A 58 12.66 -4.74 18.86
N ALA A 59 11.94 -3.76 19.43
CA ALA A 59 10.92 -3.00 18.72
C ALA A 59 11.55 -2.07 17.66
N ALA A 60 12.55 -1.28 18.05
CA ALA A 60 13.28 -0.41 17.12
C ALA A 60 13.93 -1.21 15.98
N ALA A 61 14.57 -2.35 16.29
CA ALA A 61 15.14 -3.21 15.26
C ALA A 61 14.08 -3.78 14.31
N CYS A 62 12.91 -4.16 14.81
CA CYS A 62 11.78 -4.62 14.00
C CYS A 62 11.31 -3.54 13.01
N LEU A 63 11.13 -2.31 13.50
CA LEU A 63 10.70 -1.18 12.67
C LEU A 63 11.75 -0.84 11.59
N THR A 64 13.03 -0.79 11.97
CA THR A 64 14.14 -0.61 11.02
C THR A 64 14.17 -1.72 9.97
N GLU A 65 13.95 -2.98 10.35
CA GLU A 65 13.84 -4.10 9.38
C GLU A 65 12.67 -3.89 8.41
N MET A 66 11.59 -3.26 8.86
CA MET A 66 10.45 -2.90 8.01
C MET A 66 10.73 -1.68 7.12
N GLY A 67 11.76 -0.87 7.44
CA GLY A 67 12.09 0.37 6.74
C GLY A 67 11.36 1.60 7.30
N PHE A 68 10.90 1.54 8.55
CA PHE A 68 10.10 2.58 9.20
C PHE A 68 10.68 2.96 10.56
N ASP A 69 10.41 4.19 10.97
CA ASP A 69 10.52 4.65 12.35
C ASP A 69 9.11 4.87 12.93
N TYR A 70 9.00 5.16 14.22
CA TYR A 70 7.73 5.45 14.88
C TYR A 70 7.71 6.89 15.39
N ASP A 71 6.75 7.67 14.91
CA ASP A 71 6.45 9.01 15.41
C ASP A 71 5.39 8.92 16.51
N SER A 72 5.85 8.99 17.76
CA SER A 72 5.00 8.94 18.94
C SER A 72 4.06 10.15 19.12
N SER A 73 4.36 11.29 18.48
CA SER A 73 3.55 12.50 18.62
C SER A 73 2.22 12.40 17.87
N GLN A 74 2.19 11.60 16.80
CA GLN A 74 1.01 11.38 15.95
C GLN A 74 0.50 9.93 15.96
N ASP A 75 1.23 9.02 16.62
CA ASP A 75 0.94 7.58 16.69
C ASP A 75 0.94 6.92 15.30
N ILE A 76 2.03 7.13 14.55
CA ILE A 76 2.19 6.63 13.18
C ILE A 76 3.58 6.02 12.94
N LEU A 77 3.65 5.17 11.93
CA LEU A 77 4.90 4.68 11.35
C LEU A 77 5.28 5.59 10.19
N VAL A 78 6.55 5.99 10.12
CA VAL A 78 7.08 6.93 9.11
C VAL A 78 8.22 6.30 8.33
N SER A 79 8.30 6.56 7.03
CA SER A 79 9.37 6.02 6.18
C SER A 79 10.75 6.46 6.66
N ARG A 80 11.71 5.53 6.59
CA ARG A 80 13.13 5.89 6.75
C ARG A 80 13.73 6.33 5.42
N LYS A 81 14.63 7.31 5.47
CA LYS A 81 15.45 7.74 4.33
C LYS A 81 16.31 6.61 3.76
N ASP A 82 16.84 5.76 4.63
CA ASP A 82 17.70 4.61 4.32
C ASP A 82 16.92 3.29 4.15
N ALA A 83 15.58 3.37 4.02
CA ALA A 83 14.72 2.20 3.88
C ALA A 83 15.17 1.30 2.72
N TRP A 84 15.21 -0.01 2.96
CA TRP A 84 15.69 -0.99 1.99
C TRP A 84 14.84 -1.01 0.70
N GLN A 85 13.59 -0.52 0.76
CA GLN A 85 12.69 -0.26 -0.35
C GLN A 85 13.36 0.57 -1.46
N ARG A 86 14.32 1.44 -1.12
CA ARG A 86 15.14 2.20 -2.06
C ARG A 86 15.81 1.33 -3.12
N ARG A 87 16.17 0.09 -2.79
CA ARG A 87 16.82 -0.86 -3.72
C ARG A 87 15.89 -1.37 -4.81
N TYR A 88 14.58 -1.26 -4.60
CA TYR A 88 13.57 -1.80 -5.49
C TYR A 88 12.89 -0.75 -6.35
N GLY A 89 12.94 0.55 -6.01
CA GLY A 89 12.35 1.60 -6.83
C GLY A 89 10.85 1.39 -7.04
N TYR A 90 10.36 1.71 -8.23
CA TYR A 90 8.96 1.58 -8.60
C TYR A 90 8.79 1.00 -10.01
N CYS A 91 7.77 0.15 -10.18
CA CYS A 91 7.19 -0.18 -11.48
C CYS A 91 5.69 -0.46 -11.29
N ARG A 92 4.91 -0.36 -12.36
CA ARG A 92 3.45 -0.53 -12.32
C ARG A 92 3.02 -1.91 -11.82
N LEU A 93 3.85 -2.94 -11.99
CA LEU A 93 3.61 -4.28 -11.43
C LEU A 93 3.43 -4.26 -9.90
N TYR A 94 4.07 -3.32 -9.20
CA TYR A 94 3.94 -3.23 -7.75
C TYR A 94 2.53 -2.80 -7.32
N ASP A 95 1.92 -1.89 -8.06
CA ASP A 95 0.54 -1.49 -7.84
C ASP A 95 -0.44 -2.64 -8.13
N GLU A 96 -0.18 -3.42 -9.20
CA GLU A 96 -0.97 -4.63 -9.49
C GLU A 96 -0.85 -5.69 -8.40
N ALA A 97 0.29 -5.80 -7.74
CA ALA A 97 0.46 -6.77 -6.67
C ALA A 97 0.01 -6.29 -5.29
N ALA A 98 -0.45 -5.04 -5.15
CA ALA A 98 -0.86 -4.47 -3.88
C ALA A 98 -2.02 -5.23 -3.22
N ALA A 99 -3.12 -5.48 -3.94
CA ALA A 99 -4.27 -6.21 -3.39
C ALA A 99 -3.95 -7.66 -3.01
N PRO A 100 -3.22 -8.45 -3.84
CA PRO A 100 -2.69 -9.76 -3.43
C PRO A 100 -1.83 -9.74 -2.17
N CYS A 101 -1.12 -8.63 -1.93
CA CYS A 101 -0.31 -8.41 -0.75
C CYS A 101 -1.09 -7.85 0.45
N GLY A 102 -2.42 -7.73 0.35
CA GLY A 102 -3.26 -7.24 1.43
C GLY A 102 -3.27 -5.72 1.55
N MET A 103 -3.10 -5.01 0.44
CA MET A 103 -3.18 -3.55 0.39
C MET A 103 -4.27 -3.12 -0.57
N ILE A 104 -5.21 -2.30 -0.11
CA ILE A 104 -6.28 -1.74 -0.94
C ILE A 104 -6.06 -0.24 -1.04
N LEU A 105 -5.63 0.22 -2.21
CA LEU A 105 -5.07 1.54 -2.42
C LEU A 105 -5.71 2.24 -3.62
N HIS A 106 -5.73 3.57 -3.58
CA HIS A 106 -5.72 4.37 -4.80
C HIS A 106 -4.25 4.71 -5.13
N CYS A 107 -3.85 4.44 -6.37
CA CYS A 107 -2.52 4.73 -6.89
C CYS A 107 -2.61 5.87 -7.91
N GLU A 108 -1.69 6.82 -7.86
CA GLU A 108 -1.61 7.91 -8.84
C GLU A 108 -0.16 8.07 -9.35
N PRO A 109 0.28 7.21 -10.28
CA PRO A 109 1.55 7.36 -10.96
C PRO A 109 1.48 8.48 -12.02
N VAL A 110 2.12 9.61 -11.78
CA VAL A 110 2.17 10.76 -12.69
C VAL A 110 3.56 10.84 -13.34
N ALA A 111 3.64 10.35 -14.58
CA ALA A 111 4.87 10.37 -15.36
C ALA A 111 5.07 11.73 -16.05
N PHE A 112 6.31 12.20 -16.10
CA PHE A 112 6.68 13.45 -16.76
C PHE A 112 8.12 13.40 -17.28
N GLU A 113 8.45 14.28 -18.22
CA GLU A 113 9.81 14.40 -18.74
C GLU A 113 10.44 15.71 -18.28
N PHE A 114 11.71 15.65 -17.90
CA PHE A 114 12.48 16.81 -17.48
C PHE A 114 13.97 16.57 -17.74
N GLU A 115 14.64 17.53 -18.41
CA GLU A 115 16.07 17.45 -18.76
C GLU A 115 16.46 16.14 -19.48
N GLY A 116 15.60 15.63 -20.36
CA GLY A 116 15.84 14.40 -21.11
C GLY A 116 15.78 13.10 -20.28
N ARG A 117 15.31 13.17 -19.03
CA ARG A 117 15.03 12.02 -18.17
C ARG A 117 13.52 11.83 -18.01
N HIS A 118 13.09 10.59 -17.86
CA HIS A 118 11.71 10.29 -17.47
C HIS A 118 11.61 10.23 -15.95
N TRP A 119 10.60 10.88 -15.41
CA TRP A 119 10.34 10.99 -13.98
C TRP A 119 8.95 10.48 -13.66
N LEU A 120 8.75 10.14 -12.40
CA LEU A 120 7.48 9.73 -11.86
C LEU A 120 7.27 10.33 -10.48
N LEU A 121 6.25 11.18 -10.36
CA LEU A 121 5.67 11.49 -9.06
C LEU A 121 4.58 10.46 -8.79
N ALA A 122 4.73 9.68 -7.73
CA ALA A 122 3.77 8.65 -7.37
C ALA A 122 3.12 8.98 -6.04
N LEU A 123 1.78 9.01 -6.04
CA LEU A 123 0.97 9.21 -4.84
C LEU A 123 0.19 7.93 -4.56
N TRP A 124 0.12 7.53 -3.30
CA TRP A 124 -0.72 6.43 -2.86
C TRP A 124 -1.47 6.80 -1.59
N LYS A 125 -2.70 6.33 -1.47
CA LYS A 125 -3.48 6.41 -0.22
C LYS A 125 -4.39 5.20 -0.09
N GLY A 126 -4.56 4.70 1.14
CA GLY A 126 -5.48 3.59 1.36
C GLY A 126 -5.18 2.76 2.60
N GLN A 127 -5.61 1.50 2.53
CA GLN A 127 -5.40 0.50 3.56
C GLN A 127 -4.17 -0.34 3.24
N TYR A 128 -3.12 -0.18 4.04
CA TYR A 128 -1.88 -0.94 4.02
C TYR A 128 -1.95 -2.03 5.08
N GLY A 129 -2.55 -3.17 4.75
CA GLY A 129 -2.82 -4.26 5.68
C GLY A 129 -3.54 -3.80 6.96
N LEU A 130 -2.83 -3.74 8.09
CA LEU A 130 -3.40 -3.32 9.38
C LEU A 130 -3.43 -1.80 9.60
N SER A 131 -2.89 -1.03 8.66
CA SER A 131 -2.73 0.42 8.79
C SER A 131 -3.48 1.17 7.70
N VAL A 132 -3.97 2.36 8.03
CA VAL A 132 -4.35 3.35 7.02
C VAL A 132 -3.14 4.24 6.76
N GLY A 133 -2.86 4.59 5.52
CA GLY A 133 -1.69 5.39 5.22
C GLY A 133 -1.72 6.08 3.88
N ALA A 134 -0.67 6.83 3.63
CA ALA A 134 -0.39 7.48 2.37
C ALA A 134 1.11 7.55 2.13
N GLU A 135 1.47 7.61 0.85
CA GLU A 135 2.84 7.64 0.37
C GLU A 135 2.94 8.66 -0.77
N MET A 136 4.05 9.39 -0.80
CA MET A 136 4.40 10.32 -1.87
C MET A 136 5.86 10.12 -2.21
N GLY A 137 6.16 9.75 -3.45
CA GLY A 137 7.53 9.44 -3.88
C GLY A 137 7.88 10.05 -5.22
N LEU A 138 9.15 10.40 -5.38
CA LEU A 138 9.72 10.88 -6.63
C LEU A 138 10.74 9.85 -7.13
N TYR A 139 10.58 9.43 -8.36
CA TYR A 139 11.42 8.42 -9.00
C TYR A 139 11.83 8.88 -10.40
N TYR A 140 12.87 8.27 -10.94
CA TYR A 140 13.33 8.58 -12.29
C TYR A 140 13.77 7.32 -13.03
N THR A 141 13.77 7.37 -14.35
CA THR A 141 14.44 6.38 -15.19
C THR A 141 15.18 7.07 -16.34
N ASP A 142 16.38 6.57 -16.58
CA ASP A 142 17.25 6.85 -17.72
C ASP A 142 17.49 5.56 -18.53
N ARG A 143 16.68 4.53 -18.30
CA ARG A 143 16.86 3.18 -18.83
C ARG A 143 15.71 2.79 -19.76
N PRO A 144 15.96 1.87 -20.70
CA PRO A 144 14.90 1.20 -21.43
C PRO A 144 13.93 0.48 -20.48
N ASP A 145 12.75 0.18 -21.01
CA ASP A 145 11.75 -0.62 -20.33
C ASP A 145 12.30 -1.98 -19.87
N VAL A 146 11.84 -2.43 -18.72
CA VAL A 146 12.18 -3.74 -18.17
C VAL A 146 11.09 -4.74 -18.50
N SER A 147 11.47 -6.01 -18.69
CA SER A 147 10.54 -7.12 -18.89
C SER A 147 10.71 -8.14 -17.77
N VAL A 148 9.61 -8.48 -17.09
CA VAL A 148 9.54 -9.49 -16.04
C VAL A 148 8.72 -10.66 -16.55
N SER A 149 9.37 -11.55 -17.32
CA SER A 149 8.71 -12.66 -18.00
C SER A 149 7.48 -12.16 -18.79
N ASP A 150 6.34 -12.85 -18.69
CA ASP A 150 5.09 -12.47 -19.35
C ASP A 150 4.20 -11.61 -18.42
N LEU A 151 4.68 -11.25 -17.23
CA LEU A 151 3.88 -10.57 -16.20
C LEU A 151 3.90 -9.05 -16.33
N TYR A 152 4.98 -8.49 -16.86
CA TYR A 152 5.13 -7.05 -16.98
C TYR A 152 6.17 -6.69 -18.05
N THR A 153 5.84 -5.72 -18.89
CA THR A 153 6.79 -5.00 -19.73
C THR A 153 6.46 -3.52 -19.64
N GLY A 154 7.44 -2.69 -19.27
CA GLY A 154 7.25 -1.25 -19.12
C GLY A 154 8.37 -0.60 -18.30
N PRO A 155 8.23 0.69 -17.98
CA PRO A 155 9.31 1.44 -17.34
C PRO A 155 9.56 0.96 -15.92
N TYR A 156 10.82 1.02 -15.52
CA TYR A 156 11.28 0.86 -14.15
C TYR A 156 11.88 2.16 -13.66
N TYR A 157 11.32 2.73 -12.60
CA TYR A 157 11.80 3.96 -12.01
C TYR A 157 12.66 3.68 -10.78
N ALA A 158 13.91 4.11 -10.81
CA ALA A 158 14.81 4.06 -9.66
C ALA A 158 14.50 5.18 -8.65
N CYS A 159 14.87 4.94 -7.39
CA CYS A 159 14.88 5.99 -6.38
C CYS A 159 15.85 7.11 -6.78
N VAL A 160 15.42 8.36 -6.60
CA VAL A 160 16.26 9.53 -6.80
C VAL A 160 17.48 9.54 -5.86
N PRO A 161 18.65 10.02 -6.32
CA PRO A 161 19.82 10.20 -5.46
C PRO A 161 19.57 11.30 -4.42
N GLU A 162 20.32 11.28 -3.32
CA GLU A 162 20.05 12.13 -2.16
C GLU A 162 20.11 13.61 -2.49
N GLU A 163 20.98 14.00 -3.41
CA GLU A 163 21.17 15.37 -3.89
C GLU A 163 19.91 15.90 -4.60
N GLU A 164 19.14 15.01 -5.23
CA GLU A 164 17.91 15.31 -5.97
C GLU A 164 16.63 15.06 -5.14
N TRP A 165 16.73 14.84 -3.82
CA TRP A 165 15.54 14.70 -2.98
C TRP A 165 14.76 16.02 -2.88
N PRO A 166 13.46 16.02 -3.22
CA PRO A 166 12.62 17.18 -3.01
C PRO A 166 12.26 17.33 -1.53
N VAL A 167 11.80 18.53 -1.15
CA VAL A 167 11.06 18.70 0.10
C VAL A 167 9.61 18.32 -0.15
N MET A 168 9.10 17.41 0.67
CA MET A 168 7.75 16.88 0.57
C MET A 168 6.98 17.20 1.85
N MET A 169 5.73 17.63 1.71
CA MET A 169 4.78 17.70 2.81
C MET A 169 3.53 16.94 2.43
N MET A 170 2.94 16.21 3.37
CA MET A 170 1.62 15.63 3.21
C MET A 170 0.80 15.68 4.49
N THR A 171 -0.51 15.81 4.32
CA THR A 171 -1.51 15.53 5.35
C THR A 171 -2.50 14.52 4.80
N LEU A 172 -2.66 13.40 5.51
CA LEU A 172 -3.69 12.41 5.19
C LEU A 172 -4.93 12.69 6.02
N PHE A 173 -6.07 12.87 5.35
CA PHE A 173 -7.38 13.01 5.97
C PHE A 173 -8.17 11.71 5.83
N HIS A 174 -8.93 11.37 6.87
CA HIS A 174 -10.03 10.42 6.80
C HIS A 174 -11.32 11.20 7.05
N ARG A 175 -12.13 11.33 6.00
CA ARG A 175 -13.24 12.30 5.94
C ARG A 175 -12.72 13.69 6.26
N ASP A 176 -13.31 14.35 7.27
CA ASP A 176 -12.98 15.73 7.64
C ASP A 176 -11.87 15.82 8.71
N SER A 177 -11.33 14.69 9.17
CA SER A 177 -10.31 14.65 10.23
C SER A 177 -8.92 14.33 9.67
N ALA A 178 -7.95 15.19 9.98
CA ALA A 178 -6.54 14.90 9.71
C ALA A 178 -6.08 13.71 10.57
N LEU A 179 -5.50 12.68 9.94
CA LEU A 179 -4.92 11.53 10.63
C LEU A 179 -3.48 11.80 11.06
N PHE A 180 -2.70 12.45 10.20
CA PHE A 180 -1.33 12.88 10.44
C PHE A 180 -0.86 13.88 9.38
N THR A 181 0.21 14.60 9.69
CA THR A 181 0.98 15.45 8.79
C THR A 181 2.47 15.08 8.87
N LEU A 182 3.12 15.03 7.72
CA LEU A 182 4.56 14.80 7.58
C LEU A 182 5.17 15.88 6.69
N GLU A 183 6.35 16.36 7.03
CA GLU A 183 7.14 17.26 6.20
C GLU A 183 8.62 16.92 6.30
N GLU A 184 9.24 16.55 5.19
CA GLU A 184 10.66 16.22 5.17
C GLU A 184 11.24 16.29 3.75
N ARG A 185 12.55 16.53 3.67
CA ARG A 185 13.33 16.26 2.46
C ARG A 185 13.52 14.75 2.28
N HIS A 186 12.80 14.16 1.34
CA HIS A 186 12.72 12.70 1.19
C HIS A 186 12.39 12.29 -0.26
N TRP A 187 12.92 11.15 -0.70
CA TRP A 187 12.54 10.52 -1.97
C TRP A 187 11.19 9.80 -1.97
N TRP A 188 10.69 9.44 -0.79
CA TRP A 188 9.51 8.62 -0.54
C TRP A 188 9.04 8.91 0.88
N LEU A 189 8.23 9.94 1.02
CA LEU A 189 7.60 10.29 2.28
C LEU A 189 6.40 9.35 2.48
N ALA A 190 6.38 8.58 3.56
CA ALA A 190 5.28 7.66 3.87
C ALA A 190 4.86 7.77 5.34
N GLY A 191 3.56 7.70 5.57
CA GLY A 191 2.96 7.65 6.90
C GLY A 191 1.88 6.58 6.97
N HIS A 192 1.90 5.77 8.02
CA HIS A 192 0.93 4.69 8.24
C HIS A 192 0.46 4.68 9.69
N ARG A 193 -0.84 4.80 9.92
CA ARG A 193 -1.51 4.69 11.21
C ARG A 193 -2.07 3.28 11.44
N PRO A 194 -1.46 2.44 12.28
CA PRO A 194 -1.94 1.10 12.56
C PRO A 194 -3.27 1.09 13.32
N GLY A 195 -4.04 0.02 13.17
CA GLY A 195 -5.26 -0.22 13.95
C GLY A 195 -6.49 0.56 13.49
N LEU A 196 -6.36 1.41 12.47
CA LEU A 196 -7.48 2.02 11.78
C LEU A 196 -7.85 1.19 10.54
N TYR A 197 -9.15 1.13 10.24
CA TYR A 197 -9.64 0.69 8.93
C TYR A 197 -10.39 1.84 8.27
N ALA A 198 -9.99 2.17 7.05
CA ALA A 198 -10.73 3.08 6.20
C ALA A 198 -10.58 2.67 4.72
N PRO A 199 -11.66 2.73 3.92
CA PRO A 199 -11.57 2.53 2.48
C PRO A 199 -10.85 3.74 1.83
N PRO A 200 -10.06 3.55 0.75
CA PRO A 200 -9.36 4.66 0.06
C PRO A 200 -10.26 5.81 -0.36
N GLU A 201 -11.52 5.52 -0.65
CA GLU A 201 -12.56 6.48 -1.06
C GLU A 201 -12.92 7.46 0.05
N ASP A 202 -12.77 7.06 1.32
CA ASP A 202 -13.05 7.92 2.49
C ASP A 202 -11.84 8.80 2.85
N MET A 203 -10.75 8.77 2.08
CA MET A 203 -9.50 9.48 2.39
C MET A 203 -9.22 10.61 1.40
N ALA A 204 -8.55 11.66 1.88
CA ALA A 204 -7.97 12.69 1.02
C ALA A 204 -6.50 12.90 1.40
N LEU A 205 -5.60 12.82 0.42
CA LEU A 205 -4.21 13.19 0.59
C LEU A 205 -4.04 14.62 0.08
N ARG A 206 -3.64 15.55 0.94
CA ARG A 206 -3.21 16.88 0.52
C ARG A 206 -1.70 16.94 0.69
N GLY A 207 -0.97 17.31 -0.35
CA GLY A 207 0.48 17.36 -0.28
C GLY A 207 1.07 18.48 -1.10
N SER A 208 2.34 18.74 -0.85
CA SER A 208 3.16 19.63 -1.64
C SER A 208 4.53 19.03 -1.87
N VAL A 209 5.10 19.29 -3.05
CA VAL A 209 6.45 18.88 -3.42
C VAL A 209 7.20 20.08 -3.96
N THR A 210 8.31 20.44 -3.31
CA THR A 210 9.23 21.49 -3.75
C THR A 210 10.36 20.85 -4.53
N PHE A 211 10.40 21.15 -5.83
CA PHE A 211 11.37 20.59 -6.78
C PHE A 211 12.66 21.41 -6.84
N LYS A 212 13.67 20.89 -7.54
CA LYS A 212 14.98 21.54 -7.68
C LYS A 212 14.97 22.81 -8.54
N SER A 213 13.93 23.00 -9.37
CA SER A 213 13.80 24.17 -10.23
C SER A 213 12.34 24.44 -10.59
N VAL A 214 12.06 25.68 -11.01
CA VAL A 214 10.73 26.13 -11.44
C VAL A 214 10.27 25.36 -12.68
N GLU A 215 11.19 25.03 -13.57
CA GLU A 215 10.92 24.29 -14.80
C GLU A 215 10.49 22.85 -14.51
N MET A 216 11.12 22.19 -13.53
CA MET A 216 10.70 20.84 -13.11
C MET A 216 9.32 20.87 -12.45
N ALA A 217 9.07 21.86 -11.58
CA ALA A 217 7.76 22.07 -10.99
C ALA A 217 6.67 22.32 -12.05
N GLN A 218 6.99 23.08 -13.09
CA GLN A 218 6.08 23.31 -14.21
C GLN A 218 5.83 22.03 -15.02
N ALA A 219 6.86 21.20 -15.25
CA ALA A 219 6.70 19.91 -15.92
C ALA A 219 5.76 18.97 -15.16
N VAL A 220 5.89 18.90 -13.83
CA VAL A 220 5.00 18.11 -12.95
C VAL A 220 3.58 18.66 -12.95
N TYR A 221 3.42 19.98 -12.83
CA TYR A 221 2.11 20.63 -12.88
C TYR A 221 1.38 20.31 -14.19
N ASN A 222 2.08 20.40 -15.32
CA ASN A 222 1.54 20.06 -16.63
C ASN A 222 1.16 18.58 -16.72
N ALA A 223 1.99 17.68 -16.18
CA ALA A 223 1.69 16.26 -16.16
C ALA A 223 0.45 15.92 -15.32
N LEU A 224 0.30 16.53 -14.14
CA LEU A 224 -0.91 16.43 -13.32
C LEU A 224 -2.15 16.91 -14.08
N PHE A 225 -2.05 18.07 -14.72
CA PHE A 225 -3.14 18.60 -15.55
C PHE A 225 -3.51 17.65 -16.70
N ASN A 226 -2.51 17.10 -17.38
CA ASN A 226 -2.69 16.18 -18.52
C ASN A 226 -3.36 14.85 -18.13
N VAL A 227 -3.11 14.34 -16.92
CA VAL A 227 -3.80 13.12 -16.46
C VAL A 227 -5.24 13.39 -15.97
N GLY A 228 -5.64 14.66 -15.80
CA GLY A 228 -7.03 15.04 -15.53
C GLY A 228 -7.27 15.89 -14.28
N TYR A 229 -6.22 16.29 -13.56
CA TYR A 229 -6.37 17.15 -12.38
C TYR A 229 -6.89 18.55 -12.77
N THR A 230 -7.81 19.07 -11.96
CA THR A 230 -8.38 20.41 -12.17
C THR A 230 -7.59 21.50 -11.43
N PRO A 231 -7.73 22.78 -11.80
CA PRO A 231 -7.13 23.90 -11.07
C PRO A 231 -7.55 24.04 -9.59
N TRP A 232 -8.60 23.32 -9.17
CA TRP A 232 -9.05 23.26 -7.77
C TRP A 232 -8.35 22.16 -6.97
N GLU A 233 -7.82 21.15 -7.66
CA GLU A 233 -7.11 20.02 -7.05
C GLU A 233 -5.60 20.22 -7.06
N ILE A 234 -5.06 21.01 -7.98
CA ILE A 234 -3.62 21.28 -8.09
C ILE A 234 -3.31 22.79 -8.13
N GLY A 235 -2.15 23.15 -7.60
CA GLY A 235 -1.62 24.50 -7.66
C GLY A 235 -0.10 24.49 -7.83
N ARG A 236 0.47 25.62 -8.20
CA ARG A 236 1.92 25.82 -8.23
C ARG A 236 2.26 27.22 -7.74
N VAL A 237 3.29 27.31 -6.90
CA VAL A 237 3.97 28.56 -6.52
C VAL A 237 5.45 28.28 -6.65
N ASP A 238 6.13 28.99 -7.54
CA ASP A 238 7.57 28.81 -7.83
C ASP A 238 7.93 27.33 -8.07
N GLU A 239 8.84 26.77 -7.28
CA GLU A 239 9.27 25.36 -7.37
C GLU A 239 8.33 24.38 -6.66
N THR A 240 7.29 24.86 -5.98
CA THR A 240 6.37 24.02 -5.19
C THR A 240 5.09 23.73 -5.94
N VAL A 241 4.78 22.45 -6.12
CA VAL A 241 3.49 21.96 -6.62
C VAL A 241 2.65 21.46 -5.45
N PHE A 242 1.39 21.88 -5.40
CA PHE A 242 0.39 21.44 -4.43
C PHE A 242 -0.59 20.49 -5.12
N VAL A 243 -0.99 19.42 -4.42
CA VAL A 243 -1.93 18.42 -4.93
C VAL A 243 -2.92 17.99 -3.84
N THR A 244 -4.19 17.92 -4.22
CA THR A 244 -5.28 17.34 -3.43
C THR A 244 -5.77 16.08 -4.10
N PHE A 245 -5.21 14.95 -3.69
CA PHE A 245 -5.54 13.63 -4.19
C PHE A 245 -6.70 13.01 -3.39
N THR A 246 -7.92 13.15 -3.91
CA THR A 246 -9.15 12.57 -3.34
C THR A 246 -9.57 11.32 -4.10
N ARG A 247 -9.49 11.36 -5.42
CA ARG A 247 -9.82 10.27 -6.35
C ARG A 247 -8.71 10.12 -7.40
N PRO A 248 -8.48 8.91 -7.92
CA PRO A 248 -7.53 8.70 -8.98
C PRO A 248 -8.01 9.28 -10.30
N HIS A 249 -7.06 9.89 -11.01
CA HIS A 249 -7.24 10.35 -12.38
C HIS A 249 -6.58 9.39 -13.40
N THR A 250 -5.62 8.59 -12.96
CA THR A 250 -5.03 7.48 -13.73
C THR A 250 -5.74 6.14 -13.51
N THR A 251 -5.57 5.24 -14.48
CA THR A 251 -6.13 3.89 -14.44
C THR A 251 -5.68 3.14 -13.20
N GLN A 252 -6.62 2.69 -12.39
CA GLN A 252 -6.33 1.88 -11.20
C GLN A 252 -5.97 0.44 -11.55
N PRO A 253 -5.12 -0.22 -10.74
CA PRO A 253 -4.75 -1.61 -10.95
C PRO A 253 -5.97 -2.53 -10.97
N ASP A 254 -5.93 -3.60 -11.77
CA ASP A 254 -7.10 -4.47 -11.91
C ASP A 254 -7.33 -5.32 -10.68
N THR A 255 -6.27 -5.64 -9.94
CA THR A 255 -6.38 -6.37 -8.67
C THR A 255 -7.05 -5.56 -7.56
N GLN A 256 -7.11 -4.22 -7.70
CA GLN A 256 -7.81 -3.32 -6.78
C GLN A 256 -9.33 -3.30 -7.03
N LYS A 257 -9.82 -4.02 -8.06
CA LYS A 257 -11.22 -4.03 -8.48
C LYS A 257 -11.88 -5.40 -8.26
N GLY A 258 -13.20 -5.41 -8.34
CA GLY A 258 -14.00 -6.64 -8.38
C GLY A 258 -14.04 -7.46 -7.10
N LEU A 259 -14.41 -8.74 -7.23
CA LEU A 259 -14.70 -9.63 -6.11
C LEU A 259 -13.47 -9.91 -5.23
N PHE A 260 -12.29 -10.03 -5.83
CA PHE A 260 -11.05 -10.26 -5.09
C PHE A 260 -10.74 -9.09 -4.15
N ALA A 261 -10.74 -7.86 -4.66
CA ALA A 261 -10.54 -6.66 -3.85
C ALA A 261 -11.60 -6.53 -2.75
N TRP A 262 -12.86 -6.84 -3.05
CA TRP A 262 -13.94 -6.84 -2.06
C TRP A 262 -13.69 -7.85 -0.92
N MET A 263 -13.26 -9.08 -1.23
CA MET A 263 -12.90 -10.07 -0.22
C MET A 263 -11.71 -9.59 0.62
N THR A 264 -10.69 -9.02 -0.02
CA THR A 264 -9.53 -8.44 0.67
C THR A 264 -9.96 -7.32 1.62
N ARG A 265 -10.82 -6.39 1.18
CA ARG A 265 -11.39 -5.33 2.04
C ARG A 265 -12.04 -5.90 3.30
N ILE A 266 -12.83 -6.98 3.19
CA ILE A 266 -13.47 -7.63 4.34
C ILE A 266 -12.42 -8.22 5.29
N LYS A 267 -11.40 -8.92 4.76
CA LYS A 267 -10.31 -9.48 5.56
C LYS A 267 -9.55 -8.39 6.31
N LEU A 268 -9.18 -7.30 5.64
CA LEU A 268 -8.47 -6.17 6.24
C LEU A 268 -9.30 -5.48 7.33
N ARG A 269 -10.59 -5.23 7.08
CA ARG A 269 -11.49 -4.64 8.08
C ARG A 269 -11.58 -5.47 9.36
N ARG A 270 -11.66 -6.80 9.22
CA ARG A 270 -11.66 -7.71 10.38
C ARG A 270 -10.31 -7.69 11.10
N ALA A 271 -9.21 -7.75 10.36
CA ALA A 271 -7.86 -7.78 10.92
C ALA A 271 -7.52 -6.48 11.69
N ALA A 272 -7.83 -5.31 11.12
CA ALA A 272 -7.63 -4.02 11.78
C ALA A 272 -8.45 -3.91 13.07
N ARG A 273 -9.71 -4.37 13.08
CA ARG A 273 -10.54 -4.41 14.31
C ARG A 273 -9.97 -5.32 15.39
N LEU A 274 -9.45 -6.49 15.00
CA LEU A 274 -8.82 -7.41 15.94
C LEU A 274 -7.53 -6.81 16.51
N TYR A 275 -6.73 -6.17 15.67
CA TYR A 275 -5.56 -5.40 16.09
C TYR A 275 -5.93 -4.32 17.10
N ALA A 276 -6.87 -3.43 16.74
CA ALA A 276 -7.30 -2.33 17.61
C ALA A 276 -7.79 -2.82 18.99
N ARG A 277 -8.48 -3.96 19.03
CA ARG A 277 -8.90 -4.59 20.30
C ARG A 277 -7.74 -5.15 21.10
N ALA A 278 -6.76 -5.77 20.45
CA ALA A 278 -5.60 -6.36 21.10
C ALA A 278 -4.70 -5.29 21.75
N VAL A 279 -4.62 -4.10 21.14
CA VAL A 279 -3.70 -3.03 21.56
C VAL A 279 -4.37 -1.87 22.29
N ARG A 280 -5.69 -1.92 22.53
CA ARG A 280 -6.51 -0.78 23.02
C ARG A 280 -5.97 -0.07 24.26
N ASN A 281 -5.29 -0.78 25.15
CA ASN A 281 -4.81 -0.26 26.43
C ASN A 281 -3.27 -0.19 26.49
N LEU A 282 -2.60 -0.26 25.34
CA LEU A 282 -1.15 -0.18 25.24
C LEU A 282 -0.76 1.20 24.74
N SER A 283 0.37 1.71 25.25
CA SER A 283 0.92 2.99 24.81
C SER A 283 2.21 2.77 24.02
N GLY A 284 2.24 3.33 22.81
CA GLY A 284 3.44 3.33 21.98
C GLY A 284 3.73 2.00 21.29
N MET A 285 4.55 2.08 20.24
CA MET A 285 4.81 0.94 19.36
C MET A 285 5.62 -0.17 20.03
N GLU A 286 6.43 0.14 21.04
CA GLU A 286 7.22 -0.85 21.79
C GLU A 286 6.32 -1.85 22.53
N GLU A 287 5.40 -1.36 23.37
CA GLU A 287 4.45 -2.20 24.09
C GLU A 287 3.56 -2.98 23.12
N VAL A 288 3.12 -2.32 22.04
CA VAL A 288 2.31 -2.93 20.99
C VAL A 288 3.03 -4.11 20.35
N LEU A 289 4.27 -3.93 19.89
CA LEU A 289 5.04 -4.99 19.24
C LEU A 289 5.32 -6.13 20.22
N GLY A 290 5.74 -5.83 21.46
CA GLY A 290 5.98 -6.84 22.50
C GLY A 290 4.73 -7.65 22.83
N HIS A 291 3.58 -6.97 22.99
CA HIS A 291 2.30 -7.64 23.25
C HIS A 291 1.88 -8.53 22.08
N LEU A 292 1.94 -8.02 20.85
CA LEU A 292 1.53 -8.78 19.67
C LEU A 292 2.44 -9.99 19.45
N GLN A 293 3.75 -9.85 19.66
CA GLN A 293 4.69 -10.95 19.54
C GLN A 293 4.40 -12.06 20.56
N ALA A 294 4.05 -11.68 21.80
CA ALA A 294 3.79 -12.63 22.88
C ALA A 294 2.38 -13.27 22.80
N LYS A 295 1.34 -12.47 22.53
CA LYS A 295 -0.06 -12.87 22.72
C LYS A 295 -0.86 -12.98 21.42
N ALA A 296 -0.42 -12.35 20.34
CA ALA A 296 -1.14 -12.34 19.06
C ALA A 296 -0.19 -12.48 17.85
N PRO A 297 0.59 -13.57 17.73
CA PRO A 297 1.66 -13.70 16.73
C PRO A 297 1.16 -13.61 15.28
N LYS A 298 -0.11 -13.94 15.02
CA LYS A 298 -0.74 -13.75 13.70
C LYS A 298 -0.90 -12.27 13.34
N LEU A 299 -1.28 -11.44 14.32
CA LEU A 299 -1.41 -9.99 14.13
C LEU A 299 -0.03 -9.33 14.05
N TYR A 300 0.94 -9.79 14.84
CA TYR A 300 2.35 -9.39 14.70
C TYR A 300 2.87 -9.64 13.28
N ALA A 301 2.67 -10.87 12.76
CA ALA A 301 3.06 -11.22 11.40
C ALA A 301 2.31 -10.41 10.34
N ALA A 302 1.03 -10.08 10.58
CA ALA A 302 0.25 -9.24 9.68
C ALA A 302 0.75 -7.79 9.66
N LEU A 303 1.03 -7.18 10.82
CA LEU A 303 1.63 -5.83 10.92
C LEU A 303 2.97 -5.79 10.18
N HIS A 304 3.82 -6.76 10.48
CA HIS A 304 5.15 -6.87 9.89
C HIS A 304 5.11 -7.08 8.36
N ARG A 305 4.03 -7.67 7.80
CA ARG A 305 3.83 -7.83 6.35
C ARG A 305 3.16 -6.63 5.70
N SER A 306 2.27 -5.97 6.43
CA SER A 306 1.32 -4.97 5.92
C SER A 306 1.96 -3.76 5.25
N ILE A 307 3.20 -3.46 5.63
CA ILE A 307 3.96 -2.29 5.15
C ILE A 307 5.22 -2.72 4.39
N ARG A 308 5.43 -4.03 4.26
CA ARG A 308 6.73 -4.57 3.83
C ARG A 308 6.82 -4.80 2.34
N GLY A 309 5.73 -5.13 1.67
CA GLY A 309 5.76 -5.64 0.29
C GLY A 309 6.79 -6.76 0.05
N ARG A 310 7.39 -7.36 1.10
CA ARG A 310 8.68 -8.04 1.00
C ARG A 310 8.57 -9.28 0.13
N GLY A 311 7.46 -10.02 0.23
CA GLY A 311 7.18 -11.14 -0.66
C GLY A 311 7.10 -10.74 -2.14
N LEU A 312 6.62 -9.54 -2.46
CA LEU A 312 6.54 -9.01 -3.81
C LEU A 312 7.89 -8.47 -4.29
N LEU A 313 8.55 -7.66 -3.47
CA LEU A 313 9.80 -7.01 -3.82
C LEU A 313 10.96 -8.01 -3.86
N THR A 314 11.07 -8.93 -2.88
CA THR A 314 12.21 -9.85 -2.81
C THR A 314 12.08 -11.12 -3.66
N ALA A 315 10.90 -11.44 -4.19
CA ALA A 315 10.70 -12.68 -4.97
C ALA A 315 11.55 -12.73 -6.25
N HIS A 316 11.81 -11.57 -6.86
CA HIS A 316 12.59 -11.46 -8.10
C HIS A 316 13.92 -10.69 -7.92
N GLY A 317 14.29 -10.35 -6.68
CA GLY A 317 15.38 -9.43 -6.39
C GLY A 317 15.13 -8.02 -6.96
N PRO A 318 16.08 -7.08 -6.81
CA PRO A 318 15.97 -5.75 -7.43
C PRO A 318 15.78 -5.86 -8.94
N LEU A 319 14.63 -5.43 -9.46
CA LEU A 319 14.33 -5.44 -10.90
C LEU A 319 15.35 -4.62 -11.70
N ARG A 320 16.05 -3.69 -11.04
CA ARG A 320 17.20 -2.94 -11.60
C ARG A 320 18.30 -3.84 -12.20
N ASN A 321 18.37 -5.11 -11.79
CA ASN A 321 19.37 -6.08 -12.23
C ASN A 321 18.86 -7.03 -13.32
N LEU A 322 17.60 -6.92 -13.74
CA LEU A 322 17.09 -7.72 -14.84
C LEU A 322 17.64 -7.17 -16.16
N ASN A 323 18.21 -8.05 -16.98
CA ASN A 323 18.68 -7.69 -18.31
C ASN A 323 17.49 -7.29 -19.18
N VAL A 324 17.65 -6.14 -19.84
CA VAL A 324 16.85 -5.69 -20.98
C VAL A 324 16.89 -6.82 -22.02
N LYS A 325 15.73 -7.32 -22.45
CA LYS A 325 15.64 -8.16 -23.63
C LYS A 325 15.52 -7.29 -24.87
#